data_AF-A0A105T700-F1
#
_entry.id   AF-A0A105T700-F1
#
_cell.length_a   1.000
_cell.length_b   1.000
_cell.length_c   1.000
_cell.angle_alpha   90.00
_cell.angle_beta   90.00
_cell.angle_gamma   90.00
#
_symmetry.space_group_name_H-M   'P 1'
#
loop_
_entity.id
_entity.type
_entity.pdbx_description
1 polymer ?
#
loop_
_entity_poly.entity_id
_entity_poly.type
_entity_poly.pdbx_seq_one_letter_code
_entity_poly.pdbx_strand_id
1 'polypeptide(L)'
;MIVNNGDLSSRYLRTDFLSRDGYEVVISSDHWRLSKDIAFYPSDIDELIGSELGVSFRQVLAVYAETCSANYAKNLFTWLKPYLEFCVGFELFSSESLISYRASLGKNDWMLSSIRVFMRTWTALGYPGVPPQALSMIEKWKIKGNEKGYAVQSMCPESGPLTDIEMDGIVSNVIEGFAEGRIKLRDTCYAMILSMTGRRPIQITALKIKDLIKPGQKYYVNFPRAKQRHADWRSSFSKFEIVEDLWVLLQSQAEAVRLAFEDAYGKALERDLILELPLFPALGNYDPKGSLKDQLDGDFLHARSQEVTEVMRSVKEIIGVVSERTGAVTHLNAYRFRYTLGTNLAREGKGEYVIAEALDHSDLQNAGVYVKNIPDIVERIDKAVALQLAPLAQAFQGVLVVNESKARRGDDRSSRICSAGGNVGTCGSYGFCGALAPIACYTCSHFQPWLDGPHEFVLEELIAERDGVLASTGDLKIASVNDRLILAVSDVVTRCNAMKGDSADE
;
A
#
# COMPACT_ATOMS: atom_id res chain seq x y z
N MET A 1 48.17 -9.71 -27.48
CA MET A 1 48.10 -8.25 -27.45
C MET A 1 47.42 -7.76 -28.71
N ILE A 2 46.11 -7.50 -28.62
CA ILE A 2 45.45 -6.56 -29.53
C ILE A 2 44.93 -5.49 -28.59
N VAL A 3 45.68 -4.41 -28.51
CA VAL A 3 45.28 -3.20 -27.78
C VAL A 3 44.21 -2.55 -28.67
N ASN A 4 42.95 -2.67 -28.28
CA ASN A 4 41.86 -1.97 -28.93
C ASN A 4 41.85 -0.52 -28.42
N ASN A 5 42.82 0.28 -28.89
CA ASN A 5 42.76 1.74 -28.82
C ASN A 5 41.81 2.24 -29.94
N GLY A 6 40.55 1.84 -29.86
CA GLY A 6 39.50 2.41 -30.67
C GLY A 6 38.96 3.63 -29.96
N ASP A 7 39.51 4.80 -30.28
CA ASP A 7 38.85 6.07 -30.02
C ASP A 7 37.39 5.92 -30.50
N LEU A 8 36.44 6.03 -29.57
CA LEU A 8 35.02 5.89 -29.86
C LEU A 8 34.69 6.89 -30.96
N SER A 9 34.39 6.40 -32.17
CA SER A 9 33.90 7.26 -33.25
C SER A 9 32.67 8.01 -32.71
N SER A 10 32.84 9.30 -32.43
CA SER A 10 31.85 10.20 -31.81
C SER A 10 30.50 10.24 -32.52
N ARG A 11 30.43 9.71 -33.74
CA ARG A 11 29.20 9.56 -34.55
C ARG A 11 28.14 8.61 -34.00
N TYR A 12 28.44 7.74 -33.03
CA TYR A 12 27.47 6.77 -32.50
C TYR A 12 27.13 6.93 -31.02
N LEU A 13 27.71 7.92 -30.34
CA LEU A 13 27.33 8.24 -28.96
C LEU A 13 26.04 9.05 -28.98
N ARG A 14 25.02 8.55 -28.31
CA ARG A 14 23.77 9.28 -28.13
C ARG A 14 24.00 10.50 -27.23
N THR A 15 23.38 11.62 -27.58
CA THR A 15 23.33 12.83 -26.77
C THR A 15 22.16 12.82 -25.79
N ASP A 16 21.07 12.20 -26.21
CA ASP A 16 19.78 12.19 -25.55
C ASP A 16 19.02 10.91 -25.90
N PHE A 17 18.00 10.61 -25.10
CA PHE A 17 17.07 9.51 -25.34
C PHE A 17 15.70 9.81 -24.75
N LEU A 18 14.70 9.06 -25.21
CA LEU A 18 13.37 9.02 -24.59
C LEU A 18 13.30 7.80 -23.67
N SER A 19 13.00 8.01 -22.39
CA SER A 19 12.78 6.90 -21.46
C SER A 19 11.61 6.03 -21.93
N ARG A 20 11.52 4.80 -21.42
CA ARG A 20 10.38 3.92 -21.68
C ARG A 20 9.02 4.58 -21.39
N ASP A 21 8.98 5.44 -20.37
CA ASP A 21 7.76 6.09 -19.91
C ASP A 21 7.55 7.48 -20.57
N GLY A 22 8.34 7.82 -21.60
CA GLY A 22 8.14 9.02 -22.43
C GLY A 22 8.83 10.29 -21.94
N TYR A 23 9.86 10.18 -21.10
CA TYR A 23 10.62 11.34 -20.60
C TYR A 23 11.90 11.57 -21.40
N GLU A 24 12.11 12.78 -21.89
CA GLU A 24 13.35 13.17 -22.56
C GLU A 24 14.49 13.32 -21.55
N VAL A 25 15.63 12.70 -21.85
CA VAL A 25 16.80 12.70 -20.98
C VAL A 25 18.05 13.00 -21.78
N VAL A 26 18.81 13.99 -21.33
CA VAL A 26 20.16 14.26 -21.84
C VAL A 26 21.14 13.30 -21.15
N ILE A 27 21.88 12.50 -21.92
CA ILE A 27 22.74 11.43 -21.38
C ILE A 27 23.84 11.99 -20.48
N SER A 28 24.41 13.14 -20.84
CA SER A 28 25.45 13.80 -20.04
C SER A 28 24.92 14.55 -18.82
N SER A 29 23.61 14.63 -18.64
CA SER A 29 23.03 15.29 -17.45
C SER A 29 23.35 14.48 -16.21
N ASP A 30 23.64 15.21 -15.13
CA ASP A 30 23.77 14.70 -13.77
C ASP A 30 22.41 14.32 -13.15
N HIS A 31 21.29 14.63 -13.81
CA HIS A 31 19.94 14.39 -13.31
C HIS A 31 19.08 13.69 -14.37
N TRP A 32 18.77 12.43 -14.13
CA TRP A 32 17.92 11.63 -15.03
C TRP A 32 16.55 11.45 -14.42
N ARG A 33 15.52 12.04 -15.05
CA ARG A 33 14.11 11.76 -14.75
C ARG A 33 13.56 10.81 -15.79
N LEU A 34 13.20 9.60 -15.36
CA LEU A 34 12.77 8.53 -16.25
C LEU A 34 11.26 8.30 -16.25
N SER A 35 10.56 8.69 -15.19
CA SER A 35 9.11 8.60 -15.07
C SER A 35 8.56 9.63 -14.07
N LYS A 36 7.23 9.65 -13.82
CA LYS A 36 6.68 10.45 -12.72
C LYS A 36 7.25 10.07 -11.36
N ASP A 37 7.60 8.79 -11.18
CA ASP A 37 8.01 8.20 -9.91
C ASP A 37 9.53 8.14 -9.72
N ILE A 38 10.31 8.13 -10.81
CA ILE A 38 11.73 7.83 -10.76
C ILE A 38 12.54 8.96 -11.39
N ALA A 39 13.34 9.60 -10.53
CA ALA A 39 14.50 10.39 -10.90
C ALA A 39 15.69 10.00 -10.04
N PHE A 40 16.90 10.12 -10.57
CA PHE A 40 18.14 9.89 -9.83
C PHE A 40 19.30 10.65 -10.46
N TYR A 41 20.39 10.76 -9.71
CA TYR A 41 21.59 11.47 -10.15
C TYR A 41 22.69 10.46 -10.49
N PRO A 42 22.94 10.16 -11.78
CA PRO A 42 24.11 9.38 -12.21
C PRO A 42 25.41 10.19 -12.13
N SER A 43 25.59 10.97 -11.07
CA SER A 43 26.79 11.75 -10.77
C SER A 43 27.93 10.86 -10.27
N ASP A 44 29.13 11.43 -10.18
CA ASP A 44 30.34 10.82 -9.60
C ASP A 44 30.91 9.64 -10.39
N ILE A 45 30.21 9.15 -11.43
CA ILE A 45 30.70 8.04 -12.26
C ILE A 45 32.06 8.37 -12.88
N ASP A 46 32.23 9.59 -13.40
CA ASP A 46 33.48 9.99 -14.03
C ASP A 46 34.63 10.09 -13.00
N GLU A 47 34.32 10.41 -11.75
CA GLU A 47 35.30 10.43 -10.66
C GLU A 47 35.70 9.02 -10.22
N LEU A 48 34.75 8.08 -10.26
CA LEU A 48 34.95 6.69 -9.83
C LEU A 48 35.71 5.83 -10.86
N ILE A 49 35.41 6.00 -12.15
CA ILE A 49 35.94 5.12 -13.21
C ILE A 49 36.62 5.85 -14.37
N GLY A 50 36.76 7.18 -14.27
CA GLY A 50 37.33 8.00 -15.34
C GLY A 50 36.31 8.35 -16.44
N SER A 51 36.51 9.50 -17.08
CA SER A 51 35.53 10.07 -18.03
C SER A 51 35.23 9.18 -19.23
N GLU A 52 36.23 8.47 -19.77
CA GLU A 52 36.05 7.59 -20.94
C GLU A 52 35.12 6.41 -20.62
N LEU A 53 35.37 5.72 -19.50
CA LEU A 53 34.52 4.62 -19.05
C LEU A 53 33.17 5.12 -18.52
N GLY A 54 33.12 6.34 -17.97
CA GLY A 54 31.87 6.95 -17.53
C GLY A 54 30.91 7.29 -18.67
N VAL A 55 31.43 7.71 -19.83
CA VAL A 55 30.63 7.84 -21.06
C VAL A 55 30.06 6.49 -21.46
N SER A 56 30.89 5.45 -21.50
CA SER A 56 30.46 4.08 -21.82
C SER A 56 29.37 3.58 -20.85
N PHE A 57 29.58 3.78 -19.54
CA PHE A 57 28.62 3.43 -18.50
C PHE A 57 27.25 4.09 -18.74
N ARG A 58 27.23 5.40 -18.99
CA ARG A 58 25.98 6.14 -19.24
C ARG A 58 25.29 5.68 -20.53
N GLN A 59 26.04 5.37 -21.59
CA GLN A 59 25.44 4.78 -22.80
C GLN A 59 24.77 3.44 -22.53
N VAL A 60 25.40 2.56 -21.73
CA VAL A 60 24.81 1.27 -21.36
C VAL A 60 23.57 1.47 -20.48
N LEU A 61 23.64 2.39 -19.51
CA LEU A 61 22.53 2.70 -18.62
C LEU A 61 21.32 3.27 -19.38
N ALA A 62 21.56 4.10 -20.41
CA ALA A 62 20.51 4.66 -21.26
C ALA A 62 19.70 3.56 -21.97
N VAL A 63 20.33 2.47 -22.43
CA VAL A 63 19.59 1.32 -23.03
C VAL A 63 18.59 0.74 -22.04
N TYR A 64 18.97 0.62 -20.76
CA TYR A 64 18.05 0.13 -19.73
C TYR A 64 16.92 1.12 -19.43
N ALA A 65 17.20 2.42 -19.48
CA ALA A 65 16.21 3.47 -19.26
C ALA A 65 15.17 3.55 -20.40
N GLU A 66 15.56 3.23 -21.63
CA GLU A 66 14.66 3.16 -22.81
C GLU A 66 13.84 1.87 -22.86
N THR A 67 14.45 0.73 -22.52
CA THR A 67 13.85 -0.60 -22.79
C THR A 67 13.25 -1.27 -21.56
N CYS A 68 13.71 -0.91 -20.36
CA CYS A 68 13.25 -1.49 -19.10
C CYS A 68 12.45 -0.46 -18.29
N SER A 69 11.89 -0.87 -17.15
CA SER A 69 11.20 0.09 -16.27
C SER A 69 12.20 1.08 -15.67
N ALA A 70 11.76 2.32 -15.44
CA ALA A 70 12.57 3.35 -14.81
C ALA A 70 13.22 2.89 -13.49
N ASN A 71 12.49 2.15 -12.66
CA ASN A 71 13.02 1.61 -11.40
C ASN A 71 14.10 0.54 -11.63
N TYR A 72 14.05 -0.22 -12.72
CA TYR A 72 15.10 -1.20 -13.03
C TYR A 72 16.41 -0.50 -13.41
N ALA A 73 16.35 0.53 -14.26
CA ALA A 73 17.51 1.35 -14.61
C ALA A 73 18.12 2.03 -13.36
N LYS A 74 17.30 2.67 -12.52
CA LYS A 74 17.74 3.22 -11.24
C LYS A 74 18.40 2.15 -10.36
N ASN A 75 17.77 1.00 -10.20
CA ASN A 75 18.31 -0.09 -9.37
C ASN A 75 19.66 -0.57 -9.90
N LEU A 76 19.83 -0.73 -11.21
CA LEU A 76 21.13 -1.10 -11.79
C LEU A 76 22.21 -0.10 -11.37
N PHE A 77 21.96 1.20 -11.54
CA PHE A 77 22.88 2.24 -11.07
C PHE A 77 23.15 2.15 -9.56
N THR A 78 22.09 2.07 -8.74
CA THR A 78 22.20 1.96 -7.27
C THR A 78 23.02 0.75 -6.82
N TRP A 79 22.92 -0.38 -7.51
CA TRP A 79 23.65 -1.60 -7.16
C TRP A 79 25.04 -1.68 -7.76
N LEU A 80 25.30 -0.97 -8.87
CA LEU A 80 26.62 -0.85 -9.46
C LEU A 80 27.49 0.15 -8.71
N LYS A 81 26.93 1.26 -8.22
CA LYS A 81 27.71 2.32 -7.56
C LYS A 81 28.60 1.79 -6.42
N PRO A 82 28.13 0.95 -5.48
CA PRO A 82 28.98 0.39 -4.44
C PRO A 82 30.11 -0.50 -4.96
N TYR A 83 29.91 -1.17 -6.10
CA TYR A 83 31.00 -1.90 -6.75
C TYR A 83 32.03 -0.96 -7.37
N LEU A 84 31.59 0.13 -8.00
CA LEU A 84 32.48 1.15 -8.54
C LEU A 84 33.31 1.81 -7.43
N GLU A 85 32.69 2.16 -6.31
CA GLU A 85 33.35 2.68 -5.11
C GLU A 85 34.35 1.68 -4.52
N PHE A 86 34.00 0.39 -4.48
CA PHE A 86 34.91 -0.67 -4.03
C PHE A 86 36.12 -0.83 -4.96
N CYS A 87 35.95 -0.55 -6.26
CA CYS A 87 37.01 -0.68 -7.25
C CYS A 87 38.02 0.48 -7.24
N VAL A 88 37.87 1.48 -6.37
CA VAL A 88 38.87 2.55 -6.23
C VAL A 88 40.21 1.93 -5.79
N GLY A 89 41.15 1.81 -6.74
CA GLY A 89 42.44 1.13 -6.55
C GLY A 89 42.55 -0.28 -7.17
N PHE A 90 41.48 -0.79 -7.77
CA PHE A 90 41.47 -2.01 -8.59
C PHE A 90 41.22 -1.66 -10.06
N GLU A 91 41.68 -2.52 -10.97
CA GLU A 91 41.20 -2.47 -12.35
C GLU A 91 39.71 -2.88 -12.38
N LEU A 92 38.87 -2.01 -12.96
CA LEU A 92 37.43 -2.21 -13.07
C LEU A 92 37.12 -3.52 -13.81
N PHE A 93 36.19 -4.31 -13.28
CA PHE A 93 35.82 -5.62 -13.82
C PHE A 93 36.98 -6.63 -13.95
N SER A 94 38.10 -6.44 -13.27
CA SER A 94 39.14 -7.48 -13.13
C SER A 94 38.62 -8.70 -12.36
N SER A 95 39.29 -9.85 -12.52
CA SER A 95 38.93 -11.06 -11.76
C SER A 95 39.10 -10.84 -10.26
N GLU A 96 40.15 -10.11 -9.90
CA GLU A 96 40.52 -9.73 -8.55
C GLU A 96 39.46 -8.83 -7.91
N SER A 97 39.00 -7.80 -8.62
CA SER A 97 37.96 -6.89 -8.11
C SER A 97 36.64 -7.62 -7.88
N LEU A 98 36.21 -8.46 -8.82
CA LEU A 98 34.95 -9.18 -8.74
C LEU A 98 34.95 -10.22 -7.62
N ILE A 99 36.03 -11.01 -7.48
CA ILE A 99 36.15 -12.02 -6.42
C ILE A 99 36.19 -11.34 -5.05
N SER A 100 36.98 -10.28 -4.91
CA SER A 100 37.11 -9.53 -3.65
C SER A 100 35.80 -8.87 -3.25
N TYR A 101 35.08 -8.28 -4.21
CA TYR A 101 33.78 -7.69 -3.97
C TYR A 101 32.74 -8.75 -3.57
N ARG A 102 32.71 -9.89 -4.27
CA ARG A 102 31.82 -11.00 -3.88
C ARG A 102 32.05 -11.47 -2.45
N ALA A 103 33.32 -11.56 -2.02
CA ALA A 103 33.66 -11.96 -0.66
C ALA A 103 33.16 -10.96 0.40
N SER A 104 33.05 -9.67 0.06
CA SER A 104 32.57 -8.63 0.98
C SER A 104 31.04 -8.57 1.12
N LEU A 105 30.28 -9.12 0.16
CA LEU A 105 28.81 -8.99 0.12
C LEU A 105 28.06 -9.83 1.16
N GLY A 106 28.62 -10.97 1.61
CA GLY A 106 27.94 -11.87 2.54
C GLY A 106 26.54 -12.29 2.07
N LYS A 107 25.50 -11.87 2.79
CA LYS A 107 24.08 -12.16 2.44
C LYS A 107 23.58 -11.41 1.20
N ASN A 108 24.29 -10.38 0.74
CA ASN A 108 23.93 -9.55 -0.40
C ASN A 108 24.50 -10.05 -1.74
N ASP A 109 24.89 -11.33 -1.83
CA ASP A 109 25.41 -11.97 -3.06
C ASP A 109 24.49 -11.74 -4.29
N TRP A 110 23.18 -11.56 -4.06
CA TRP A 110 22.20 -11.24 -5.10
C TRP A 110 22.54 -9.99 -5.93
N MET A 111 23.25 -9.01 -5.36
CA MET A 111 23.65 -7.77 -6.04
C MET A 111 24.54 -8.03 -7.26
N LEU A 112 25.32 -9.12 -7.25
CA LEU A 112 26.16 -9.53 -8.38
C LEU A 112 25.33 -9.85 -9.63
N SER A 113 24.04 -10.15 -9.49
CA SER A 113 23.15 -10.39 -10.63
C SER A 113 23.00 -9.12 -11.47
N SER A 114 22.93 -7.95 -10.82
CA SER A 114 22.86 -6.64 -11.49
C SER A 114 24.16 -6.35 -12.25
N ILE A 115 25.30 -6.62 -11.61
CA ILE A 115 26.63 -6.45 -12.23
C ILE A 115 26.77 -7.33 -13.47
N ARG A 116 26.42 -8.62 -13.34
CA ARG A 116 26.46 -9.58 -14.46
C ARG A 116 25.63 -9.11 -15.65
N VAL A 117 24.38 -8.70 -15.40
CA VAL A 117 23.48 -8.26 -16.47
C VAL A 117 24.01 -6.99 -17.12
N PHE A 118 24.52 -6.05 -16.33
CA PHE A 118 25.11 -4.81 -16.86
C PHE A 118 26.36 -5.08 -17.71
N MET A 119 27.31 -5.90 -17.24
CA MET A 119 28.51 -6.31 -17.99
C MET A 119 28.15 -6.98 -19.32
N ARG A 120 27.12 -7.83 -19.34
CA ARG A 120 26.66 -8.50 -20.56
C ARG A 120 26.22 -7.49 -21.61
N THR A 121 25.39 -6.51 -21.22
CA THR A 121 24.91 -5.48 -22.14
C THR A 121 26.03 -4.53 -22.56
N TRP A 122 26.93 -4.16 -21.64
CA TRP A 122 28.12 -3.35 -21.94
C TRP A 122 28.97 -4.02 -23.03
N THR A 123 29.25 -5.32 -22.85
CA THR A 123 30.04 -6.10 -23.81
C THR A 123 29.31 -6.25 -25.15
N ALA A 124 27.98 -6.53 -25.13
CA ALA A 124 27.18 -6.71 -26.33
C ALA A 124 27.08 -5.43 -27.18
N LEU A 125 27.13 -4.25 -26.56
CA LEU A 125 27.14 -2.95 -27.24
C LEU A 125 28.53 -2.58 -27.80
N GLY A 126 29.58 -3.33 -27.45
CA GLY A 126 30.94 -3.12 -27.95
C GLY A 126 31.67 -1.92 -27.32
N TYR A 127 31.17 -1.36 -26.22
CA TYR A 127 31.84 -0.28 -25.51
C TYR A 127 33.09 -0.79 -24.75
N PRO A 128 34.17 0.00 -24.69
CA PRO A 128 35.36 -0.36 -23.90
C PRO A 128 35.03 -0.40 -22.40
N GLY A 129 35.73 -1.27 -21.64
CA GLY A 129 35.65 -1.29 -20.17
C GLY A 129 35.42 -2.64 -19.53
N VAL A 130 34.89 -3.65 -20.24
CA VAL A 130 34.65 -4.99 -19.68
C VAL A 130 35.61 -6.03 -20.28
N PRO A 131 36.52 -6.62 -19.48
CA PRO A 131 37.38 -7.71 -19.96
C PRO A 131 36.58 -8.98 -20.31
N PRO A 132 36.81 -9.63 -21.47
CA PRO A 132 36.07 -10.84 -21.86
C PRO A 132 36.18 -11.99 -20.87
N GLN A 133 37.34 -12.16 -20.22
CA GLN A 133 37.54 -13.22 -19.23
C GLN A 133 36.69 -12.99 -17.97
N ALA A 134 36.46 -11.73 -17.59
CA ALA A 134 35.68 -11.36 -16.41
C ALA A 134 34.20 -11.69 -16.58
N LEU A 135 33.62 -11.40 -17.77
CA LEU A 135 32.24 -11.76 -18.08
C LEU A 135 32.05 -13.29 -18.03
N SER A 136 32.95 -14.05 -18.68
CA SER A 136 32.94 -15.52 -18.66
C SER A 136 33.03 -16.09 -17.22
N MET A 137 33.81 -15.46 -16.35
CA MET A 137 33.91 -15.86 -14.95
C MET A 137 32.60 -15.61 -14.18
N ILE A 138 32.08 -14.38 -14.21
CA ILE A 138 30.88 -14.04 -13.44
C ILE A 138 29.65 -14.82 -13.91
N GLU A 139 29.56 -15.20 -15.20
CA GLU A 139 28.46 -16.02 -15.73
C GLU A 139 28.41 -17.42 -15.11
N LYS A 140 29.56 -17.98 -14.69
CA LYS A 140 29.64 -19.30 -14.05
C LYS A 140 29.22 -19.30 -12.59
N TRP A 141 29.05 -18.13 -11.97
CA TRP A 141 28.69 -18.05 -10.55
C TRP A 141 27.22 -18.44 -10.32
N LYS A 142 26.97 -19.30 -9.33
CA LYS A 142 25.62 -19.46 -8.77
C LYS A 142 25.37 -18.34 -7.76
N ILE A 143 24.41 -17.47 -8.07
CA ILE A 143 24.03 -16.33 -7.22
C ILE A 143 22.70 -16.65 -6.54
N LYS A 144 22.62 -16.45 -5.22
CA LYS A 144 21.37 -16.67 -4.46
C LYS A 144 20.40 -15.50 -4.69
N GLY A 145 19.12 -15.79 -4.81
CA GLY A 145 18.05 -14.78 -4.86
C GLY A 145 17.61 -14.33 -3.47
N ASN A 146 16.82 -13.25 -3.42
CA ASN A 146 16.21 -12.77 -2.18
C ASN A 146 15.17 -13.75 -1.64
N GLU A 147 15.08 -13.83 -0.31
CA GLU A 147 13.99 -14.51 0.38
C GLU A 147 12.66 -13.81 0.07
N LYS A 148 11.62 -14.60 -0.20
CA LYS A 148 10.30 -14.09 -0.58
C LYS A 148 9.25 -14.59 0.39
N GLY A 149 8.32 -13.71 0.77
CA GLY A 149 7.08 -14.12 1.45
C GLY A 149 7.18 -14.32 2.96
N TYR A 150 8.36 -14.12 3.57
CA TYR A 150 8.57 -14.31 5.01
C TYR A 150 7.54 -13.57 5.87
N ALA A 151 7.31 -12.28 5.61
CA ALA A 151 6.38 -11.45 6.38
C ALA A 151 4.92 -11.96 6.36
N VAL A 152 4.51 -12.56 5.24
CA VAL A 152 3.17 -13.15 5.10
C VAL A 152 3.12 -14.49 5.83
N GLN A 153 4.13 -15.34 5.63
CA GLN A 153 4.21 -16.68 6.24
C GLN A 153 4.33 -16.65 7.77
N SER A 154 4.96 -15.61 8.33
CA SER A 154 5.10 -15.41 9.76
C SER A 154 3.97 -14.59 10.39
N MET A 155 2.97 -14.16 9.60
CA MET A 155 1.90 -13.25 10.05
C MET A 155 2.45 -12.01 10.78
N CYS A 156 3.59 -11.48 10.32
CA CYS A 156 4.33 -10.42 11.00
C CYS A 156 3.42 -9.22 11.29
N PRO A 157 3.34 -8.73 12.55
CA PRO A 157 2.44 -7.63 12.91
C PRO A 157 2.77 -6.28 12.28
N GLU A 158 4.01 -6.09 11.86
CA GLU A 158 4.46 -4.82 11.27
C GLU A 158 4.42 -4.81 9.74
N SER A 159 4.75 -5.93 9.10
CA SER A 159 4.98 -6.01 7.64
C SER A 159 4.13 -7.06 6.93
N GLY A 160 3.47 -7.94 7.67
CA GLY A 160 2.57 -8.97 7.17
C GLY A 160 1.12 -8.49 7.03
N PRO A 161 0.17 -9.41 6.82
CA PRO A 161 -1.26 -9.07 6.73
C PRO A 161 -1.77 -8.41 8.03
N LEU A 162 -2.84 -7.62 7.89
CA LEU A 162 -3.65 -7.10 8.99
C LEU A 162 -4.56 -8.21 9.52
N THR A 163 -4.88 -8.15 10.81
CA THR A 163 -5.97 -8.94 11.39
C THR A 163 -7.32 -8.29 11.07
N ASP A 164 -8.41 -9.01 11.33
CA ASP A 164 -9.76 -8.47 11.13
C ASP A 164 -10.03 -7.28 12.05
N ILE A 165 -9.56 -7.36 13.31
CA ILE A 165 -9.68 -6.29 14.30
C ILE A 165 -8.91 -5.04 13.85
N GLU A 166 -7.65 -5.19 13.40
CA GLU A 166 -6.86 -4.09 12.84
C GLU A 166 -7.56 -3.48 11.62
N MET A 167 -8.06 -4.32 10.70
CA MET A 167 -8.71 -3.89 9.47
C MET A 167 -10.00 -3.11 9.73
N ASP A 168 -10.88 -3.62 10.60
CA ASP A 168 -12.13 -2.97 10.97
C ASP A 168 -11.88 -1.65 11.71
N GLY A 169 -10.86 -1.64 12.59
CA GLY A 169 -10.40 -0.42 13.25
C GLY A 169 -9.95 0.64 12.25
N ILE A 170 -9.16 0.26 11.24
CA ILE A 170 -8.68 1.17 10.20
C ILE A 170 -9.84 1.75 9.40
N VAL A 171 -10.74 0.90 8.87
CA VAL A 171 -11.86 1.35 8.03
C VAL A 171 -12.78 2.29 8.81
N SER A 172 -13.16 1.90 10.04
CA SER A 172 -14.07 2.71 10.87
C SER A 172 -13.48 4.08 11.20
N ASN A 173 -12.22 4.13 11.65
CA ASN A 173 -11.58 5.39 12.03
C ASN A 173 -11.25 6.29 10.82
N VAL A 174 -11.03 5.71 9.63
CA VAL A 174 -10.88 6.50 8.40
C VAL A 174 -12.21 7.17 8.02
N ILE A 175 -13.33 6.44 8.10
CA ILE A 175 -14.67 6.98 7.82
C ILE A 175 -15.01 8.08 8.82
N GLU A 176 -14.77 7.85 10.11
CA GLU A 176 -14.98 8.86 11.15
C GLU A 176 -14.10 10.08 10.96
N GLY A 177 -12.79 9.88 10.73
CA GLY A 177 -11.86 10.98 10.45
C GLY A 177 -12.25 11.79 9.21
N PHE A 178 -12.85 11.15 8.20
CA PHE A 178 -13.40 11.86 7.04
C PHE A 178 -14.67 12.65 7.40
N ALA A 179 -15.61 12.04 8.14
CA ALA A 179 -16.85 12.70 8.57
C ALA A 179 -16.59 13.93 9.45
N GLU A 180 -15.54 13.90 10.27
CA GLU A 180 -15.09 15.00 11.13
C GLU A 180 -14.20 16.03 10.41
N GLY A 181 -13.86 15.80 9.15
CA GLY A 181 -12.98 16.68 8.36
C GLY A 181 -11.50 16.62 8.77
N ARG A 182 -11.09 15.66 9.60
CA ARG A 182 -9.68 15.41 9.96
C ARG A 182 -8.88 14.79 8.82
N ILE A 183 -9.55 14.01 7.97
CA ILE A 183 -8.96 13.37 6.78
C ILE A 183 -9.61 13.97 5.53
N LYS A 184 -8.80 14.35 4.54
CA LYS A 184 -9.28 14.94 3.28
C LYS A 184 -9.84 13.87 2.34
N LEU A 185 -10.78 14.25 1.48
CA LEU A 185 -11.42 13.37 0.48
C LEU A 185 -10.43 12.48 -0.29
N ARG A 186 -9.38 13.08 -0.86
CA ARG A 186 -8.34 12.35 -1.60
C ARG A 186 -7.67 11.27 -0.75
N ASP A 187 -7.35 11.61 0.50
CA ASP A 187 -6.62 10.75 1.41
C ASP A 187 -7.51 9.59 1.88
N THR A 188 -8.79 9.88 2.13
CA THR A 188 -9.84 8.87 2.36
C THR A 188 -9.98 7.94 1.16
N CYS A 189 -9.98 8.46 -0.07
CA CYS A 189 -10.05 7.63 -1.28
C CYS A 189 -8.86 6.66 -1.37
N TYR A 190 -7.64 7.12 -1.10
CA TYR A 190 -6.46 6.25 -1.08
C TYR A 190 -6.57 5.14 -0.02
N ALA A 191 -6.95 5.50 1.21
CA ALA A 191 -7.11 4.54 2.28
C ALA A 191 -8.18 3.49 1.94
N MET A 192 -9.37 3.92 1.49
CA MET A 192 -10.50 3.04 1.22
C MET A 192 -10.28 2.15 -0.01
N ILE A 193 -9.74 2.69 -1.10
CA ILE A 193 -9.46 1.88 -2.30
C ILE A 193 -8.37 0.83 -2.04
N LEU A 194 -7.34 1.16 -1.24
CA LEU A 194 -6.32 0.19 -0.82
C LEU A 194 -6.94 -0.91 0.05
N SER A 195 -7.69 -0.51 1.07
CA SER A 195 -8.33 -1.42 2.03
C SER A 195 -9.25 -2.43 1.34
N MET A 196 -10.04 -2.00 0.36
CA MET A 196 -11.06 -2.83 -0.26
C MET A 196 -10.57 -3.63 -1.48
N THR A 197 -9.48 -3.21 -2.14
CA THR A 197 -9.05 -3.83 -3.40
C THR A 197 -7.66 -4.46 -3.37
N GLY A 198 -6.82 -4.15 -2.38
CA GLY A 198 -5.46 -4.67 -2.28
C GLY A 198 -4.56 -4.34 -3.49
N ARG A 199 -4.93 -3.33 -4.28
CA ARG A 199 -4.20 -2.91 -5.49
C ARG A 199 -2.91 -2.18 -5.12
N ARG A 200 -1.91 -2.26 -6.01
CA ARG A 200 -0.62 -1.59 -5.77
C ARG A 200 -0.79 -0.07 -5.92
N PRO A 201 -0.03 0.75 -5.16
CA PRO A 201 -0.07 2.21 -5.29
C PRO A 201 0.02 2.71 -6.74
N ILE A 202 0.94 2.15 -7.53
CA ILE A 202 1.12 2.52 -8.93
C ILE A 202 -0.12 2.24 -9.81
N GLN A 203 -0.93 1.24 -9.46
CA GLN A 203 -2.16 0.93 -10.19
C GLN A 203 -3.26 1.94 -9.84
N ILE A 204 -3.31 2.38 -8.59
CA ILE A 204 -4.28 3.37 -8.09
C ILE A 204 -3.95 4.75 -8.66
N THR A 205 -2.69 5.19 -8.59
CA THR A 205 -2.29 6.50 -9.13
C THR A 205 -2.31 6.54 -10.66
N ALA A 206 -2.35 5.39 -11.33
CA ALA A 206 -2.52 5.31 -12.78
C ALA A 206 -3.96 5.48 -13.24
N LEU A 207 -4.96 5.48 -12.34
CA LEU A 207 -6.37 5.57 -12.71
C LEU A 207 -6.71 6.91 -13.37
N LYS A 208 -7.59 6.84 -14.36
CA LYS A 208 -8.28 7.97 -14.99
C LYS A 208 -9.76 7.93 -14.62
N ILE A 209 -10.48 9.05 -14.76
CA ILE A 209 -11.92 9.11 -14.45
C ILE A 209 -12.71 8.07 -15.26
N LYS A 210 -12.35 7.83 -16.53
CA LYS A 210 -12.98 6.80 -17.37
C LYS A 210 -12.87 5.37 -16.86
N ASP A 211 -11.96 5.11 -15.93
CA ASP A 211 -11.78 3.77 -15.35
C ASP A 211 -12.86 3.44 -14.30
N LEU A 212 -13.67 4.43 -13.89
CA LEU A 212 -14.86 4.23 -13.06
C LEU A 212 -16.05 3.83 -13.95
N ILE A 213 -16.52 2.59 -13.84
CA ILE A 213 -17.52 2.01 -14.74
C ILE A 213 -18.74 1.52 -13.96
N LYS A 214 -19.94 1.95 -14.37
CA LYS A 214 -21.23 1.50 -13.82
C LYS A 214 -22.11 0.86 -14.90
N PRO A 215 -21.91 -0.42 -15.26
CA PRO A 215 -22.83 -1.14 -16.12
C PRO A 215 -24.06 -1.58 -15.30
N GLY A 216 -25.21 -0.96 -15.56
CA GLY A 216 -26.45 -1.26 -14.84
C GLY A 216 -26.39 -0.83 -13.37
N GLN A 217 -26.58 -1.78 -12.46
CA GLN A 217 -26.61 -1.54 -11.01
C GLN A 217 -25.31 -1.90 -10.28
N LYS A 218 -24.30 -2.39 -10.99
CA LYS A 218 -23.02 -2.79 -10.40
C LYS A 218 -21.96 -1.72 -10.62
N TYR A 219 -20.99 -1.66 -9.70
CA TYR A 219 -19.92 -0.67 -9.70
C TYR A 219 -18.57 -1.34 -9.94
N TYR A 220 -17.75 -0.77 -10.81
CA TYR A 220 -16.45 -1.33 -11.15
C TYR A 220 -15.37 -0.26 -11.25
N VAL A 221 -14.13 -0.67 -10.97
CA VAL A 221 -12.92 0.06 -11.33
C VAL A 221 -12.10 -0.79 -12.28
N ASN A 222 -11.67 -0.20 -13.40
CA ASN A 222 -10.79 -0.86 -14.36
C ASN A 222 -9.34 -0.49 -14.08
N PHE A 223 -8.63 -1.31 -13.32
CA PHE A 223 -7.26 -1.01 -12.89
C PHE A 223 -6.26 -1.30 -14.01
N PRO A 224 -5.37 -0.36 -14.36
CA PRO A 224 -4.21 -0.65 -15.19
C PRO A 224 -3.36 -1.74 -14.56
N ARG A 225 -2.97 -2.76 -15.33
CA ARG A 225 -2.06 -3.80 -14.83
C ARG A 225 -0.65 -3.22 -14.72
N ALA A 226 0.01 -3.48 -13.61
CA ALA A 226 1.40 -3.06 -13.39
C ALA A 226 2.37 -4.25 -13.55
N LYS A 227 3.66 -3.94 -13.72
CA LYS A 227 4.77 -4.92 -13.77
C LYS A 227 4.63 -5.99 -14.87
N GLN A 228 3.86 -5.71 -15.91
CA GLN A 228 3.81 -6.56 -17.09
C GLN A 228 5.11 -6.40 -17.89
N ARG A 229 5.70 -7.52 -18.32
CA ARG A 229 6.91 -7.50 -19.16
C ARG A 229 6.53 -7.05 -20.56
N HIS A 230 7.34 -6.19 -21.17
CA HIS A 230 7.16 -5.72 -22.54
C HIS A 230 5.78 -5.10 -22.84
N ALA A 231 5.18 -4.44 -21.85
CA ALA A 231 3.86 -3.82 -21.97
C ALA A 231 3.97 -2.32 -21.76
N ASP A 232 3.29 -1.53 -22.59
CA ASP A 232 3.31 -0.08 -22.49
C ASP A 232 2.42 0.43 -21.36
N TRP A 233 2.57 1.71 -21.04
CA TRP A 233 1.74 2.40 -20.06
C TRP A 233 0.25 2.19 -20.36
N ARG A 234 -0.51 1.74 -19.36
CA ARG A 234 -1.96 1.49 -19.46
C ARG A 234 -2.38 0.65 -20.68
N SER A 235 -1.54 -0.30 -21.12
CA SER A 235 -1.81 -1.19 -22.25
C SER A 235 -2.75 -2.36 -21.92
N SER A 236 -2.92 -2.70 -20.64
CA SER A 236 -3.80 -3.77 -20.18
C SER A 236 -4.46 -3.43 -18.85
N PHE A 237 -5.65 -4.01 -18.62
CA PHE A 237 -6.49 -3.69 -17.47
C PHE A 237 -7.07 -4.93 -16.79
N SER A 238 -7.40 -4.78 -15.51
CA SER A 238 -8.17 -5.73 -14.71
C SER A 238 -9.42 -5.05 -14.14
N LYS A 239 -10.59 -5.57 -14.51
CA LYS A 239 -11.88 -5.07 -14.04
C LYS A 239 -12.19 -5.67 -12.66
N PHE A 240 -12.47 -4.81 -11.68
CA PHE A 240 -12.76 -5.22 -10.30
C PHE A 240 -14.08 -4.63 -9.83
N GLU A 241 -14.97 -5.47 -9.29
CA GLU A 241 -16.25 -5.05 -8.73
C GLU A 241 -16.03 -4.39 -7.37
N ILE A 242 -16.64 -3.23 -7.14
CA ILE A 242 -16.55 -2.49 -5.87
C ILE A 242 -17.94 -2.27 -5.27
N VAL A 243 -17.96 -2.01 -3.97
CA VAL A 243 -19.20 -1.65 -3.26
C VAL A 243 -19.62 -0.21 -3.56
N GLU A 244 -20.89 0.08 -3.33
CA GLU A 244 -21.49 1.40 -3.59
C GLU A 244 -20.81 2.52 -2.80
N ASP A 245 -20.45 2.30 -1.54
CA ASP A 245 -19.81 3.32 -0.70
C ASP A 245 -18.48 3.78 -1.29
N LEU A 246 -17.65 2.84 -1.75
CA LEU A 246 -16.39 3.16 -2.44
C LEU A 246 -16.65 3.87 -3.77
N TRP A 247 -17.69 3.46 -4.50
CA TRP A 247 -18.08 4.12 -5.74
C TRP A 247 -18.44 5.59 -5.53
N VAL A 248 -19.31 5.88 -4.55
CA VAL A 248 -19.73 7.26 -4.23
C VAL A 248 -18.54 8.11 -3.81
N LEU A 249 -17.63 7.55 -3.02
CA LEU A 249 -16.41 8.22 -2.59
C LEU A 249 -15.49 8.57 -3.78
N LEU A 250 -15.24 7.61 -4.68
CA LEU A 250 -14.41 7.82 -5.88
C LEU A 250 -15.06 8.78 -6.89
N GLN A 251 -16.39 8.74 -7.03
CA GLN A 251 -17.12 9.71 -7.85
C GLN A 251 -17.00 11.14 -7.30
N SER A 252 -17.04 11.31 -5.97
CA SER A 252 -16.82 12.61 -5.33
C SER A 252 -15.41 13.14 -5.62
N GLN A 253 -14.40 12.25 -5.60
CA GLN A 253 -13.03 12.60 -5.99
C GLN A 253 -12.94 12.96 -7.49
N ALA A 254 -13.59 12.22 -8.38
CA ALA A 254 -13.62 12.53 -9.81
C ALA A 254 -14.22 13.93 -10.08
N GLU A 255 -15.29 14.28 -9.36
CA GLU A 255 -15.91 15.60 -9.46
C GLU A 255 -14.98 16.71 -8.92
N ALA A 256 -14.32 16.48 -7.79
CA ALA A 256 -13.33 17.42 -7.25
C ALA A 256 -12.17 17.66 -8.23
N VAL A 257 -11.72 16.61 -8.92
CA VAL A 257 -10.69 16.69 -9.97
C VAL A 257 -11.18 17.51 -11.16
N ARG A 258 -12.40 17.23 -11.65
CA ARG A 258 -13.01 17.97 -12.76
C ARG A 258 -13.02 19.47 -12.47
N LEU A 259 -13.52 19.86 -11.30
CA LEU A 259 -13.58 21.27 -10.87
C LEU A 259 -12.19 21.90 -10.77
N ALA A 260 -11.22 21.20 -10.20
CA ALA A 260 -9.84 21.71 -10.07
C ALA A 260 -9.17 21.93 -11.43
N PHE A 261 -9.39 21.04 -12.40
CA PHE A 261 -8.87 21.23 -13.76
C PHE A 261 -9.61 22.31 -14.53
N GLU A 262 -10.93 22.44 -14.40
CA GLU A 262 -11.68 23.54 -15.04
C GLU A 262 -11.24 24.91 -14.54
N ASP A 263 -10.97 25.03 -13.24
CA ASP A 263 -10.42 26.25 -12.63
C ASP A 263 -9.02 26.56 -13.18
N ALA A 264 -8.12 25.57 -13.18
CA ALA A 264 -6.75 25.72 -13.71
C ALA A 264 -6.71 25.96 -15.24
N TYR A 265 -7.66 25.38 -15.98
CA TYR A 265 -7.79 25.53 -17.44
C TYR A 265 -8.52 26.82 -17.83
N GLY A 266 -9.27 27.43 -16.91
CA GLY A 266 -9.99 28.69 -17.11
C GLY A 266 -11.29 28.58 -17.90
N LYS A 267 -11.75 27.37 -18.21
CA LYS A 267 -13.04 27.10 -18.88
C LYS A 267 -13.53 25.68 -18.62
N ALA A 268 -14.81 25.44 -18.88
CA ALA A 268 -15.41 24.11 -18.81
C ALA A 268 -14.71 23.14 -19.77
N LEU A 269 -14.51 21.90 -19.32
CA LEU A 269 -13.87 20.85 -20.10
C LEU A 269 -14.90 20.04 -20.88
N GLU A 270 -14.53 19.63 -22.09
CA GLU A 270 -15.32 18.67 -22.85
C GLU A 270 -15.33 17.30 -22.17
N ARG A 271 -16.43 16.57 -22.30
CA ARG A 271 -16.63 15.27 -21.64
C ARG A 271 -15.51 14.28 -21.92
N ASP A 272 -15.05 14.20 -23.17
CA ASP A 272 -14.00 13.27 -23.56
C ASP A 272 -12.67 13.60 -22.87
N LEU A 273 -12.38 14.88 -22.63
CA LEU A 273 -11.18 15.30 -21.91
C LEU A 273 -11.30 15.05 -20.40
N ILE A 274 -12.49 15.28 -19.82
CA ILE A 274 -12.78 14.96 -18.41
C ILE A 274 -12.51 13.47 -18.15
N LEU A 275 -12.94 12.60 -19.05
CA LEU A 275 -12.73 11.16 -18.94
C LEU A 275 -11.24 10.76 -18.94
N GLU A 276 -10.38 11.55 -19.59
CA GLU A 276 -8.93 11.33 -19.62
C GLU A 276 -8.20 11.88 -18.39
N LEU A 277 -8.85 12.68 -17.53
CA LEU A 277 -8.22 13.22 -16.34
C LEU A 277 -7.79 12.10 -15.37
N PRO A 278 -6.60 12.21 -14.75
CA PRO A 278 -6.19 11.33 -13.67
C PRO A 278 -7.17 11.41 -12.50
N LEU A 279 -7.63 10.29 -11.97
CA LEU A 279 -8.47 10.27 -10.77
C LEU A 279 -7.73 10.87 -9.55
N PHE A 280 -6.40 10.74 -9.56
CA PHE A 280 -5.49 11.34 -8.60
C PHE A 280 -4.44 12.16 -9.35
N PRO A 281 -4.64 13.48 -9.51
CA PRO A 281 -3.76 14.31 -10.31
C PRO A 281 -2.62 14.95 -9.52
N ALA A 282 -1.50 15.17 -10.20
CA ALA A 282 -0.42 16.07 -9.80
C ALA A 282 -0.63 17.43 -10.48
N LEU A 283 -1.66 18.18 -10.08
CA LEU A 283 -2.06 19.43 -10.74
C LEU A 283 -0.94 20.47 -10.81
N GLY A 284 0.01 20.46 -9.86
CA GLY A 284 1.19 21.34 -9.90
C GLY A 284 2.13 21.11 -11.10
N ASN A 285 1.99 19.99 -11.82
CA ASN A 285 2.75 19.72 -13.04
C ASN A 285 2.05 20.28 -14.29
N TYR A 286 0.78 20.67 -14.21
CA TYR A 286 0.03 21.16 -15.35
C TYR A 286 0.65 22.45 -15.89
N ASP A 287 0.99 22.46 -17.18
CA ASP A 287 1.45 23.65 -17.90
C ASP A 287 0.30 24.26 -18.72
N PRO A 288 -0.20 25.45 -18.34
CA PRO A 288 -1.25 26.14 -19.09
C PRO A 288 -0.87 26.55 -20.51
N LYS A 289 0.43 26.58 -20.85
CA LYS A 289 0.92 26.93 -22.19
C LYS A 289 0.87 25.74 -23.15
N GLY A 290 0.87 24.52 -22.63
CA GLY A 290 0.85 23.29 -23.40
C GLY A 290 -0.57 22.83 -23.73
N SER A 291 -0.69 21.93 -24.70
CA SER A 291 -1.93 21.20 -24.96
C SER A 291 -2.25 20.29 -23.76
N LEU A 292 -3.41 20.50 -23.12
CA LEU A 292 -3.88 19.63 -22.04
C LEU A 292 -4.03 18.17 -22.52
N LYS A 293 -4.48 17.97 -23.77
CA LYS A 293 -4.62 16.63 -24.36
C LYS A 293 -3.29 15.88 -24.40
N ASP A 294 -2.21 16.56 -24.80
CA ASP A 294 -0.90 15.93 -24.93
C ASP A 294 -0.30 15.62 -23.55
N GLN A 295 -0.53 16.51 -22.57
CA GLN A 295 -0.14 16.28 -21.18
C GLN A 295 -0.90 15.12 -20.51
N LEU A 296 -2.09 14.77 -21.02
CA LEU A 296 -2.91 13.65 -20.53
C LEU A 296 -2.60 12.31 -21.21
N ASP A 297 -1.77 12.28 -22.26
CA ASP A 297 -1.42 11.04 -22.97
C ASP A 297 -0.49 10.14 -22.14
N GLY A 298 0.39 10.75 -21.33
CA GLY A 298 1.34 10.06 -20.45
C GLY A 298 0.93 9.97 -18.97
N ASP A 299 1.91 9.72 -18.11
CA ASP A 299 1.75 9.67 -16.65
C ASP A 299 2.08 11.01 -15.96
N PHE A 300 2.42 12.04 -16.73
CA PHE A 300 2.96 13.32 -16.25
C PHE A 300 2.06 14.07 -15.25
N LEU A 301 0.75 14.07 -15.51
CA LEU A 301 -0.25 14.71 -14.65
C LEU A 301 -0.78 13.77 -13.57
N HIS A 302 -0.31 12.52 -13.47
CA HIS A 302 -0.75 11.59 -12.44
C HIS A 302 0.04 11.79 -11.14
N ALA A 303 -0.62 11.58 -9.99
CA ALA A 303 0.03 11.55 -8.69
C ALA A 303 1.16 10.49 -8.66
N ARG A 304 2.22 10.77 -7.88
CA ARG A 304 3.30 9.80 -7.68
C ARG A 304 2.85 8.66 -6.79
N SER A 305 3.35 7.45 -7.04
CA SER A 305 3.13 6.28 -6.18
C SER A 305 3.61 6.52 -4.73
N GLN A 306 4.64 7.35 -4.57
CA GLN A 306 5.14 7.76 -3.25
C GLN A 306 4.11 8.58 -2.44
N GLU A 307 3.26 9.36 -3.11
CA GLU A 307 2.20 10.15 -2.46
C GLU A 307 1.28 9.25 -1.65
N VAL A 308 0.91 8.08 -2.18
CA VAL A 308 0.09 7.09 -1.46
C VAL A 308 0.78 6.65 -0.17
N THR A 309 2.11 6.50 -0.18
CA THR A 309 2.86 6.07 1.01
C THR A 309 2.91 7.18 2.06
N GLU A 310 3.09 8.42 1.62
CA GLU A 310 3.08 9.61 2.48
C GLU A 310 1.69 9.82 3.11
N VAL A 311 0.63 9.72 2.31
CA VAL A 311 -0.75 9.78 2.78
C VAL A 311 -1.05 8.69 3.79
N MET A 312 -0.68 7.43 3.52
CA MET A 312 -0.94 6.35 4.48
C MET A 312 -0.18 6.53 5.80
N ARG A 313 0.98 7.19 5.78
CA ARG A 313 1.70 7.58 7.02
C ARG A 313 0.91 8.65 7.79
N SER A 314 0.44 9.69 7.12
CA SER A 314 -0.39 10.73 7.76
C SER A 314 -1.71 10.17 8.28
N VAL A 315 -2.39 9.31 7.50
CA VAL A 315 -3.62 8.63 7.94
C VAL A 315 -3.36 7.80 9.19
N LYS A 316 -2.25 7.04 9.25
CA LYS A 316 -1.84 6.28 10.45
C LYS A 316 -1.77 7.19 11.69
N GLU A 317 -1.12 8.34 11.57
CA GLU A 317 -0.96 9.30 12.66
C GLU A 317 -2.30 9.88 13.12
N ILE A 318 -3.23 10.12 12.19
CA ILE A 318 -4.55 10.68 12.48
C ILE A 318 -5.50 9.65 13.14
N ILE A 319 -5.49 8.40 12.67
CA ILE A 319 -6.44 7.38 13.15
C ILE A 319 -5.93 6.60 14.37
N GLY A 320 -4.61 6.51 14.57
CA GLY A 320 -4.02 5.97 15.79
C GLY A 320 -4.41 4.53 16.17
N VAL A 321 -4.90 3.70 15.23
CA VAL A 321 -5.44 2.36 15.53
C VAL A 321 -4.40 1.48 16.21
N VAL A 322 -4.67 1.05 17.43
CA VAL A 322 -3.79 0.17 18.21
C VAL A 322 -4.02 -1.29 17.82
N SER A 323 -2.93 -2.01 17.56
CA SER A 323 -2.97 -3.43 17.24
C SER A 323 -3.15 -4.25 18.51
N GLU A 324 -4.14 -5.14 18.53
CA GLU A 324 -4.40 -6.07 19.63
C GLU A 324 -3.24 -7.03 19.89
N ARG A 325 -2.39 -7.26 18.86
CA ARG A 325 -1.26 -8.17 18.94
C ARG A 325 -0.02 -7.56 19.59
N THR A 326 0.11 -6.24 19.55
CA THR A 326 1.35 -5.55 19.96
C THR A 326 1.13 -4.45 20.99
N GLY A 327 -0.10 -3.96 21.16
CA GLY A 327 -0.40 -2.78 21.98
C GLY A 327 0.17 -1.48 21.40
N ALA A 328 0.76 -1.51 20.20
CA ALA A 328 1.33 -0.35 19.51
C ALA A 328 0.45 0.09 18.33
N VAL A 329 0.64 1.32 17.86
CA VAL A 329 -0.09 1.85 16.69
C VAL A 329 0.25 1.02 15.45
N THR A 330 -0.78 0.48 14.83
CA THR A 330 -0.72 -0.39 13.65
C THR A 330 0.07 0.26 12.52
N HIS A 331 1.04 -0.46 11.97
CA HIS A 331 1.77 0.02 10.80
C HIS A 331 0.89 0.02 9.55
N LEU A 332 0.68 1.19 8.92
CA LEU A 332 -0.05 1.27 7.66
C LEU A 332 0.90 1.33 6.47
N ASN A 333 0.71 0.39 5.55
CA ASN A 333 1.39 0.34 4.26
C ASN A 333 0.44 -0.32 3.25
N ALA A 334 0.39 0.20 2.03
CA ALA A 334 -0.38 -0.34 0.92
C ALA A 334 -0.19 -1.87 0.72
N TYR A 335 1.02 -2.38 0.93
CA TYR A 335 1.30 -3.81 0.78
C TYR A 335 0.63 -4.67 1.86
N ARG A 336 0.36 -4.14 3.05
CA ARG A 336 -0.34 -4.91 4.10
C ARG A 336 -1.77 -5.21 3.71
N PHE A 337 -2.53 -4.25 3.17
CA PHE A 337 -3.89 -4.48 2.66
C PHE A 337 -3.92 -5.54 1.56
N ARG A 338 -2.93 -5.48 0.67
CA ARG A 338 -2.74 -6.49 -0.37
C ARG A 338 -2.49 -7.88 0.22
N TYR A 339 -1.63 -7.97 1.23
CA TYR A 339 -1.37 -9.23 1.92
C TYR A 339 -2.61 -9.74 2.64
N THR A 340 -3.36 -8.86 3.31
CA THR A 340 -4.63 -9.19 3.96
C THR A 340 -5.63 -9.79 2.97
N LEU A 341 -5.82 -9.17 1.80
CA LEU A 341 -6.70 -9.72 0.77
C LEU A 341 -6.26 -11.12 0.32
N GLY A 342 -4.96 -11.31 0.05
CA GLY A 342 -4.43 -12.61 -0.35
C GLY A 342 -4.59 -13.68 0.73
N THR A 343 -4.30 -13.34 1.98
CA THR A 343 -4.45 -14.23 3.13
C THR A 343 -5.92 -14.57 3.41
N ASN A 344 -6.83 -13.61 3.28
CA ASN A 344 -8.26 -13.86 3.48
C ASN A 344 -8.84 -14.80 2.42
N LEU A 345 -8.48 -14.61 1.14
CA LEU A 345 -8.87 -15.54 0.07
C LEU A 345 -8.29 -16.94 0.30
N ALA A 346 -7.05 -17.06 0.78
CA ALA A 346 -6.48 -18.36 1.12
C ALA A 346 -7.24 -19.03 2.28
N ARG A 347 -7.61 -18.27 3.32
CA ARG A 347 -8.43 -18.75 4.45
C ARG A 347 -9.81 -19.22 4.01
N GLU A 348 -10.43 -18.57 3.03
CA GLU A 348 -11.69 -19.00 2.40
C GLU A 348 -11.53 -20.25 1.50
N GLY A 349 -10.35 -20.89 1.50
CA GLY A 349 -10.07 -22.08 0.70
C GLY A 349 -9.88 -21.80 -0.78
N LYS A 350 -9.70 -20.53 -1.20
CA LYS A 350 -9.43 -20.22 -2.61
C LYS A 350 -8.04 -20.68 -3.00
N GLY A 351 -7.93 -21.38 -4.13
CA GLY A 351 -6.65 -21.85 -4.65
C GLY A 351 -5.74 -20.72 -5.17
N GLU A 352 -4.46 -21.06 -5.39
CA GLU A 352 -3.42 -20.10 -5.83
C GLU A 352 -3.81 -19.29 -7.07
N TYR A 353 -4.52 -19.89 -8.03
CA TYR A 353 -4.97 -19.21 -9.25
C TYR A 353 -5.98 -18.09 -8.96
N VAL A 354 -6.95 -18.34 -8.09
CA VAL A 354 -7.97 -17.34 -7.72
C VAL A 354 -7.32 -16.19 -6.96
N ILE A 355 -6.38 -16.50 -6.05
CA ILE A 355 -5.61 -15.50 -5.31
C ILE A 355 -4.74 -14.68 -6.27
N ALA A 356 -4.07 -15.33 -7.22
CA ALA A 356 -3.25 -14.66 -8.23
C ALA A 356 -4.09 -13.69 -9.08
N GLU A 357 -5.27 -14.11 -9.52
CA GLU A 357 -6.20 -13.27 -10.28
C GLU A 357 -6.70 -12.08 -9.44
N ALA A 358 -7.19 -12.34 -8.24
CA ALA A 358 -7.69 -11.30 -7.34
C ALA A 358 -6.62 -10.25 -7.03
N LEU A 359 -5.38 -10.70 -6.82
CA LEU A 359 -4.25 -9.81 -6.57
C LEU A 359 -3.66 -9.19 -7.84
N ASP A 360 -4.08 -9.57 -9.04
CA ASP A 360 -3.48 -9.09 -10.29
C ASP A 360 -1.99 -9.49 -10.40
N HIS A 361 -1.74 -10.79 -10.28
CA HIS A 361 -0.46 -11.44 -10.58
C HIS A 361 -0.45 -11.99 -12.01
N SER A 362 0.72 -11.91 -12.66
CA SER A 362 0.94 -12.54 -13.97
C SER A 362 1.34 -14.01 -13.85
N ASP A 363 1.79 -14.44 -12.68
CA ASP A 363 2.23 -15.82 -12.40
C ASP A 363 1.91 -16.23 -10.96
N LEU A 364 2.12 -17.52 -10.67
CA LEU A 364 1.85 -18.11 -9.35
C LEU A 364 3.04 -18.02 -8.39
N GLN A 365 4.20 -17.50 -8.81
CA GLN A 365 5.44 -17.60 -8.01
C GLN A 365 5.30 -16.98 -6.62
N ASN A 366 4.43 -15.98 -6.48
CA ASN A 366 4.17 -15.28 -5.23
C ASN A 366 2.81 -15.64 -4.61
N ALA A 367 1.94 -16.37 -5.33
CA ALA A 367 0.61 -16.73 -4.83
C ALA A 367 0.67 -17.87 -3.80
N GLY A 368 1.58 -18.83 -3.99
CA GLY A 368 1.75 -19.94 -3.04
C GLY A 368 2.21 -19.53 -1.65
N VAL A 369 2.65 -18.28 -1.45
CA VAL A 369 3.00 -17.75 -0.11
C VAL A 369 1.77 -17.70 0.80
N TYR A 370 0.57 -17.40 0.25
CA TYR A 370 -0.66 -17.26 1.03
C TYR A 370 -1.27 -18.61 1.42
N VAL A 371 -1.06 -19.66 0.61
CA VAL A 371 -1.65 -20.99 0.83
C VAL A 371 -0.78 -21.85 1.76
N LYS A 372 0.54 -21.66 1.75
CA LYS A 372 1.50 -22.56 2.42
C LYS A 372 1.48 -22.52 3.96
N ASN A 373 0.90 -21.49 4.57
CA ASN A 373 0.76 -21.34 6.02
C ASN A 373 -0.56 -20.62 6.30
N ILE A 374 -1.69 -21.34 6.20
CA ILE A 374 -2.90 -20.89 6.91
C ILE A 374 -2.66 -21.30 8.36
N PRO A 375 -2.44 -20.36 9.30
CA PRO A 375 -2.32 -20.75 10.69
C PRO A 375 -3.67 -21.31 11.12
N ASP A 376 -3.70 -22.59 11.47
CA ASP A 376 -4.76 -23.19 12.31
C ASP A 376 -4.76 -22.58 13.73
N ILE A 377 -3.77 -21.75 14.04
CA ILE A 377 -3.68 -20.99 15.28
C ILE A 377 -4.56 -19.76 15.15
N VAL A 378 -5.86 -19.96 15.34
CA VAL A 378 -6.73 -18.87 15.73
C VAL A 378 -7.08 -19.09 17.19
N GLU A 379 -6.52 -18.24 18.04
CA GLU A 379 -6.81 -18.25 19.46
C GLU A 379 -8.28 -17.93 19.68
N ARG A 380 -8.93 -18.73 20.52
CA ARG A 380 -10.30 -18.47 20.96
C ARG A 380 -10.28 -17.23 21.85
N ILE A 381 -11.00 -16.17 21.46
CA ILE A 381 -11.28 -15.04 22.35
C ILE A 381 -12.41 -15.46 23.28
N ASP A 382 -12.07 -15.98 24.46
CA ASP A 382 -13.03 -16.16 25.55
C ASP A 382 -13.15 -14.88 26.39
N LYS A 383 -14.06 -14.85 27.38
CA LYS A 383 -14.29 -13.67 28.23
C LYS A 383 -13.02 -13.21 28.93
N ALA A 384 -12.18 -14.14 29.39
CA ALA A 384 -10.96 -13.80 30.12
C ALA A 384 -9.91 -13.18 29.20
N VAL A 385 -9.72 -13.78 28.02
CA VAL A 385 -8.83 -13.25 26.96
C VAL A 385 -9.34 -11.88 26.49
N ALA A 386 -10.65 -11.74 26.26
CA ALA A 386 -11.25 -10.47 25.83
C ALA A 386 -11.01 -9.35 26.84
N LEU A 387 -11.21 -9.61 28.14
CA LEU A 387 -10.96 -8.63 29.19
C LEU A 387 -9.47 -8.26 29.32
N GLN A 388 -8.55 -9.20 29.08
CA GLN A 388 -7.12 -8.91 29.09
C GLN A 388 -6.68 -8.07 27.88
N LEU A 389 -7.24 -8.34 26.70
CA LEU A 389 -6.91 -7.63 25.45
C LEU A 389 -7.62 -6.28 25.33
N ALA A 390 -8.76 -6.09 26.00
CA ALA A 390 -9.61 -4.91 25.85
C ALA A 390 -8.89 -3.57 26.06
N PRO A 391 -8.06 -3.38 27.11
CA PRO A 391 -7.31 -2.12 27.28
C PRO A 391 -6.30 -1.86 26.16
N LEU A 392 -5.78 -2.92 25.53
CA LEU A 392 -4.79 -2.82 24.45
C LEU A 392 -5.45 -2.49 23.11
N ALA A 393 -6.63 -3.06 22.84
CA ALA A 393 -7.31 -2.90 21.56
C ALA A 393 -7.96 -1.52 21.37
N GLN A 394 -8.30 -0.81 22.47
CA GLN A 394 -8.96 0.50 22.45
C GLN A 394 -10.16 0.56 21.48
N ALA A 395 -10.93 -0.54 21.40
CA ALA A 395 -11.99 -0.70 20.41
C ALA A 395 -13.23 0.16 20.71
N PHE A 396 -13.45 0.51 21.98
CA PHE A 396 -14.50 1.43 22.42
C PHE A 396 -14.09 2.89 22.19
N GLN A 397 -14.91 3.62 21.44
CA GLN A 397 -14.65 5.02 21.04
C GLN A 397 -15.55 6.03 21.78
N GLY A 398 -16.53 5.55 22.54
CA GLY A 398 -17.49 6.38 23.25
C GLY A 398 -16.96 6.96 24.56
N VAL A 399 -17.88 7.54 25.34
CA VAL A 399 -17.56 8.13 26.65
C VAL A 399 -18.44 7.51 27.74
N LEU A 400 -17.83 6.82 28.70
CA LEU A 400 -18.54 6.27 29.86
C LEU A 400 -19.11 7.40 30.72
N VAL A 401 -20.40 7.31 31.06
CA VAL A 401 -21.09 8.28 31.92
C VAL A 401 -21.68 7.59 33.14
N VAL A 402 -21.74 8.31 34.26
CA VAL A 402 -22.25 7.75 35.54
C VAL A 402 -23.70 7.30 35.40
N ASN A 403 -24.56 8.12 34.78
CA ASN A 403 -25.95 7.80 34.53
C ASN A 403 -26.54 8.71 33.44
N GLU A 404 -27.79 8.45 33.08
CA GLU A 404 -28.53 9.19 32.05
C GLU A 404 -28.50 10.71 32.25
N SER A 405 -28.61 11.21 33.49
CA SER A 405 -28.64 12.66 33.74
C SER A 405 -27.33 13.38 33.39
N LYS A 406 -26.23 12.62 33.28
CA LYS A 406 -24.90 13.13 32.89
C LYS A 406 -24.60 12.88 31.41
N ALA A 407 -25.48 12.19 30.69
CA ALA A 407 -25.33 11.96 29.27
C ALA A 407 -25.76 13.18 28.46
N ARG A 408 -25.04 13.46 27.36
CA ARG A 408 -25.52 14.35 26.31
C ARG A 408 -26.80 13.75 25.71
N ARG A 409 -27.87 14.54 25.62
CA ARG A 409 -29.25 14.12 25.27
C ARG A 409 -29.93 13.20 26.29
N GLY A 410 -29.45 13.12 27.54
CA GLY A 410 -30.06 12.30 28.58
C GLY A 410 -31.50 12.72 28.97
N ASP A 411 -31.92 13.92 28.61
CA ASP A 411 -33.29 14.41 28.75
C ASP A 411 -34.25 13.86 27.68
N ASP A 412 -33.72 13.38 26.57
CA ASP A 412 -34.48 12.83 25.44
C ASP A 412 -34.56 11.30 25.53
N ARG A 413 -35.74 10.77 25.84
CA ARG A 413 -35.96 9.31 25.94
C ARG A 413 -35.69 8.54 24.64
N SER A 414 -35.78 9.20 23.48
CA SER A 414 -35.48 8.58 22.18
C SER A 414 -33.99 8.32 21.96
N SER A 415 -33.13 8.92 22.79
CA SER A 415 -31.69 8.72 22.77
C SER A 415 -31.24 7.47 23.53
N ARG A 416 -32.13 6.85 24.32
CA ARG A 416 -31.80 5.65 25.11
C ARG A 416 -31.50 4.47 24.21
N ILE A 417 -30.41 3.78 24.54
CA ILE A 417 -29.97 2.55 23.90
C ILE A 417 -30.24 1.40 24.87
N CYS A 418 -30.96 0.40 24.39
CA CYS A 418 -31.42 -0.74 25.19
C CYS A 418 -30.86 -2.04 24.65
N SER A 419 -30.58 -2.97 25.56
CA SER A 419 -30.35 -4.40 25.30
C SER A 419 -31.52 -5.23 25.86
N ALA A 420 -31.54 -6.53 25.58
CA ALA A 420 -32.47 -7.47 26.21
C ALA A 420 -32.37 -7.46 27.75
N GLY A 421 -31.19 -7.20 28.31
CA GLY A 421 -30.95 -7.06 29.75
C GLY A 421 -31.34 -5.71 30.37
N GLY A 422 -31.77 -4.72 29.57
CA GLY A 422 -32.15 -3.38 30.05
C GLY A 422 -31.44 -2.22 29.33
N ASN A 423 -31.55 -1.01 29.87
CA ASN A 423 -30.94 0.19 29.29
C ASN A 423 -29.42 0.16 29.50
N VAL A 424 -28.66 0.25 28.40
CA VAL A 424 -27.19 0.18 28.44
C VAL A 424 -26.53 1.54 28.27
N GLY A 425 -27.20 2.54 27.72
CA GLY A 425 -26.60 3.85 27.51
C GLY A 425 -27.46 4.85 26.76
N THR A 426 -26.80 5.93 26.31
CA THR A 426 -27.42 7.04 25.57
C THR A 426 -26.65 7.36 24.29
N CYS A 427 -27.34 7.62 23.19
CA CYS A 427 -26.77 8.15 21.96
C CYS A 427 -26.65 9.69 22.02
N GLY A 428 -25.43 10.21 21.95
CA GLY A 428 -25.16 11.64 21.97
C GLY A 428 -25.35 12.37 20.64
N SER A 429 -25.63 11.64 19.55
CA SER A 429 -25.88 12.24 18.22
C SER A 429 -27.27 12.84 18.14
N TYR A 430 -27.43 13.96 17.42
CA TYR A 430 -28.74 14.57 17.12
C TYR A 430 -29.31 14.10 15.76
N GLY A 431 -28.54 13.32 15.00
CA GLY A 431 -28.96 12.75 13.72
C GLY A 431 -29.72 11.43 13.89
N PHE A 432 -30.49 11.06 12.87
CA PHE A 432 -31.11 9.74 12.80
C PHE A 432 -30.06 8.68 12.47
N CYS A 433 -29.99 7.62 13.27
CA CYS A 433 -29.10 6.48 13.07
C CYS A 433 -29.91 5.21 12.87
N GLY A 434 -29.68 4.50 11.76
CA GLY A 434 -30.32 3.22 11.44
C GLY A 434 -29.49 1.99 11.83
N ALA A 435 -28.39 2.17 12.55
CA ALA A 435 -27.51 1.08 12.94
C ALA A 435 -28.16 0.20 14.03
N LEU A 436 -27.78 -1.08 14.08
CA LEU A 436 -28.36 -2.04 15.01
C LEU A 436 -27.91 -1.76 16.45
N ALA A 437 -28.75 -1.09 17.22
CA ALA A 437 -28.54 -0.86 18.65
C ALA A 437 -28.86 -2.14 19.46
N PRO A 438 -28.10 -2.47 20.53
CA PRO A 438 -26.93 -1.74 21.05
C PRO A 438 -25.59 -2.16 20.39
N ILE A 439 -25.60 -3.19 19.53
CA ILE A 439 -24.41 -3.83 18.94
C ILE A 439 -23.49 -2.79 18.28
N ALA A 440 -24.01 -2.01 17.32
CA ALA A 440 -23.21 -1.02 16.60
C ALA A 440 -22.80 0.19 17.49
N CYS A 441 -23.43 0.37 18.64
CA CYS A 441 -23.19 1.53 19.50
C CYS A 441 -21.85 1.44 20.25
N TYR A 442 -21.41 0.26 20.68
CA TYR A 442 -20.17 0.11 21.45
C TYR A 442 -18.91 0.49 20.66
N THR A 443 -18.97 0.50 19.34
CA THR A 443 -17.86 0.95 18.48
C THR A 443 -18.04 2.37 17.95
N CYS A 444 -19.12 3.06 18.33
CA CYS A 444 -19.46 4.41 17.89
C CYS A 444 -18.98 5.45 18.92
N SER A 445 -18.36 6.53 18.44
CA SER A 445 -17.89 7.64 19.29
C SER A 445 -19.01 8.43 19.96
N HIS A 446 -20.23 8.37 19.43
CA HIS A 446 -21.39 9.05 20.02
C HIS A 446 -22.05 8.26 21.15
N PHE A 447 -21.64 7.01 21.39
CA PHE A 447 -22.26 6.19 22.43
C PHE A 447 -21.75 6.56 23.82
N GLN A 448 -22.69 6.72 24.75
CA GLN A 448 -22.41 7.02 26.15
C GLN A 448 -22.96 5.89 27.04
N PRO A 449 -22.18 4.81 27.28
CA PRO A 449 -22.60 3.72 28.16
C PRO A 449 -22.80 4.24 29.59
N TRP A 450 -23.76 3.66 30.31
CA TRP A 450 -24.03 4.02 31.70
C TRP A 450 -23.25 3.13 32.66
N LEU A 451 -22.69 3.68 33.74
CA LEU A 451 -21.89 2.93 34.72
C LEU A 451 -22.60 1.68 35.28
N ASP A 452 -23.92 1.78 35.48
CA ASP A 452 -24.78 0.70 35.98
C ASP A 452 -25.55 -0.04 34.87
N GLY A 453 -25.19 0.18 33.61
CA GLY A 453 -25.75 -0.54 32.48
C GLY A 453 -25.37 -2.03 32.51
N PRO A 454 -26.23 -2.94 31.99
CA PRO A 454 -25.99 -4.39 31.96
C PRO A 454 -24.99 -4.78 30.85
N HIS A 455 -23.79 -4.19 30.87
CA HIS A 455 -22.75 -4.41 29.86
C HIS A 455 -22.18 -5.82 29.87
N GLU A 456 -22.06 -6.44 31.05
CA GLU A 456 -21.60 -7.83 31.18
C GLU A 456 -22.57 -8.82 30.52
N PHE A 457 -23.88 -8.55 30.60
CA PHE A 457 -24.89 -9.35 29.93
C PHE A 457 -24.72 -9.30 28.41
N VAL A 458 -24.50 -8.09 27.86
CA VAL A 458 -24.22 -7.92 26.42
C VAL A 458 -22.94 -8.66 26.00
N LEU A 459 -21.89 -8.60 26.83
CA LEU A 459 -20.64 -9.30 26.54
C LEU A 459 -20.83 -10.82 26.51
N GLU A 460 -21.57 -11.35 27.47
CA GLU A 460 -21.87 -12.79 27.55
C GLU A 460 -22.71 -13.27 26.37
N GLU A 461 -23.71 -12.49 25.95
CA GLU A 461 -24.50 -12.78 24.74
C GLU A 461 -23.62 -12.82 23.49
N LEU A 462 -22.72 -11.86 23.30
CA LEU A 462 -21.84 -11.81 22.13
C LEU A 462 -20.86 -12.99 22.08
N ILE A 463 -20.31 -13.39 23.22
CA ILE A 463 -19.41 -14.55 23.30
C ILE A 463 -20.19 -15.84 23.03
N ALA A 464 -21.40 -15.98 23.59
CA ALA A 464 -22.25 -17.14 23.35
C ALA A 464 -22.71 -17.23 21.88
N GLU A 465 -23.06 -16.11 21.27
CA GLU A 465 -23.40 -16.03 19.84
C GLU A 465 -22.21 -16.45 18.98
N ARG A 466 -21.01 -15.91 19.25
CA ARG A 466 -19.77 -16.29 18.57
C ARG A 466 -19.51 -17.79 18.65
N ASP A 467 -19.55 -18.37 19.85
CA ASP A 467 -19.34 -19.80 20.06
C ASP A 467 -20.42 -20.65 19.34
N GLY A 468 -21.67 -20.18 19.34
CA GLY A 468 -22.78 -20.82 18.63
C GLY A 468 -22.61 -20.79 17.10
N VAL A 469 -22.16 -19.67 16.54
CA VAL A 469 -21.85 -19.55 15.10
C VAL A 469 -20.70 -20.47 14.73
N LEU A 470 -19.64 -20.53 15.54
CA LEU A 470 -18.53 -21.44 15.29
C LEU A 470 -18.98 -22.91 15.35
N ALA A 471 -19.77 -23.29 16.34
CA ALA A 471 -20.26 -24.66 16.50
C ALA A 471 -21.20 -25.09 15.35
N SER A 472 -21.99 -24.16 14.80
CA SER A 472 -22.95 -24.44 13.74
C SER A 472 -22.36 -24.41 12.33
N THR A 473 -21.44 -23.49 12.07
CA THR A 473 -20.86 -23.29 10.72
C THR A 473 -19.51 -23.98 10.55
N GLY A 474 -18.76 -24.19 11.64
CA GLY A 474 -17.35 -24.56 11.58
C GLY A 474 -16.46 -23.46 10.99
N ASP A 475 -17.02 -22.29 10.67
CA ASP A 475 -16.33 -21.18 10.02
C ASP A 475 -16.00 -20.09 11.03
N LEU A 476 -14.73 -20.03 11.38
CA LEU A 476 -14.23 -19.08 12.35
C LEU A 476 -14.23 -17.64 11.85
N LYS A 477 -14.15 -17.42 10.53
CA LYS A 477 -14.20 -16.07 9.95
C LYS A 477 -15.59 -15.46 10.15
N ILE A 478 -16.63 -16.28 10.01
CA ILE A 478 -18.00 -15.86 10.28
C ILE A 478 -18.20 -15.65 11.78
N ALA A 479 -17.67 -16.54 12.62
CA ALA A 479 -17.75 -16.38 14.08
C ALA A 479 -17.00 -15.13 14.58
N SER A 480 -15.87 -14.75 13.97
CA SER A 480 -15.03 -13.63 14.41
C SER A 480 -15.49 -12.25 13.95
N VAL A 481 -16.62 -12.14 13.23
CA VAL A 481 -17.15 -10.86 12.71
C VAL A 481 -17.34 -9.83 13.84
N ASN A 482 -17.72 -10.30 15.03
CA ASN A 482 -17.97 -9.43 16.19
C ASN A 482 -16.78 -9.37 17.17
N ASP A 483 -15.59 -9.87 16.84
CA ASP A 483 -14.46 -9.90 17.79
C ASP A 483 -14.01 -8.50 18.22
N ARG A 484 -13.99 -7.53 17.29
CA ARG A 484 -13.72 -6.12 17.64
C ARG A 484 -14.79 -5.55 18.56
N LEU A 485 -16.05 -5.92 18.37
CA LEU A 485 -17.16 -5.51 19.23
C LEU A 485 -17.02 -6.11 20.63
N ILE A 486 -16.70 -7.41 20.72
CA ILE A 486 -16.44 -8.10 22.00
C ILE A 486 -15.36 -7.36 22.79
N LEU A 487 -14.26 -6.96 22.13
CA LEU A 487 -13.22 -6.15 22.77
C LEU A 487 -13.73 -4.77 23.21
N ALA A 488 -14.59 -4.11 22.42
CA ALA A 488 -15.16 -2.82 22.78
C ALA A 488 -16.08 -2.91 24.01
N VAL A 489 -16.97 -3.91 24.06
CA VAL A 489 -17.83 -4.14 25.25
C VAL A 489 -16.98 -4.53 26.46
N SER A 490 -15.95 -5.35 26.26
CA SER A 490 -15.01 -5.74 27.32
C SER A 490 -14.26 -4.53 27.91
N ASP A 491 -13.90 -3.54 27.09
CA ASP A 491 -13.29 -2.29 27.55
C ASP A 491 -14.29 -1.49 28.39
N VAL A 492 -15.54 -1.38 27.96
CA VAL A 492 -16.60 -0.72 28.76
C VAL A 492 -16.78 -1.40 30.11
N VAL A 493 -16.90 -2.73 30.16
CA VAL A 493 -16.99 -3.49 31.41
C VAL A 493 -15.79 -3.22 32.32
N THR A 494 -14.57 -3.24 31.76
CA THR A 494 -13.34 -2.98 32.51
C THR A 494 -13.32 -1.58 33.11
N ARG A 495 -13.71 -0.56 32.33
CA ARG A 495 -13.80 0.84 32.80
C ARG A 495 -14.88 1.03 33.86
N CYS A 496 -16.04 0.37 33.72
CA CYS A 496 -17.09 0.39 34.74
C CYS A 496 -16.61 -0.20 36.06
N ASN A 497 -15.93 -1.35 36.00
CA ASN A 497 -15.41 -2.03 37.19
C ASN A 497 -14.32 -1.20 37.89
N ALA A 498 -13.43 -0.55 37.12
CA ALA A 498 -12.42 0.37 37.67
C ALA A 498 -13.09 1.56 38.41
N MET A 499 -14.05 2.24 37.76
CA MET A 499 -14.75 3.37 38.39
C MET A 499 -15.55 2.98 39.64
N LYS A 500 -16.14 1.79 39.67
CA LYS A 500 -16.86 1.28 40.85
C LYS A 500 -15.91 0.90 41.99
N GLY A 501 -14.73 0.37 41.67
CA GLY A 501 -13.68 0.09 42.65
C GLY A 501 -13.16 1.36 43.32
N ASP A 502 -12.83 2.38 42.53
CA ASP A 502 -12.34 3.67 43.04
C ASP A 502 -13.37 4.37 43.95
N SER A 503 -14.67 4.20 43.66
CA SER A 503 -15.77 4.76 44.47
C SER A 503 -16.04 4.01 45.77
N ALA A 504 -15.46 2.81 45.95
CA ALA A 504 -15.62 1.99 47.15
C ALA A 504 -14.43 2.12 48.13
N ASP A 505 -13.30 2.66 47.65
CA ASP A 505 -12.09 2.94 48.43
C ASP A 505 -12.00 4.42 48.93
N GLU A 506 -12.95 5.28 48.54
CA GLU A 506 -13.24 6.60 49.14
C GLU A 506 -14.34 6.51 50.22
#